data_AF-A0AAV3VVX1-F1
#
_entry.id   AF-A0AAV3VVX1-F1
#
_cell.length_a   1.000
_cell.length_b   1.000
_cell.length_c   1.000
_cell.angle_alpha   90.00
_cell.angle_beta   90.00
_cell.angle_gamma   90.00
#
_symmetry.space_group_name_H-M   'P 1'
#
loop_
_entity.id
_entity.type
_entity.pdbx_description
1 polymer ?
#
loop_
_entity_poly.entity_id
_entity_poly.type
_entity_poly.pdbx_seq_one_letter_code
_entity_poly.pdbx_strand_id
1 'polypeptide(L)'
;MYIIFSRLVEYIRDKLFVRNFVFEIEFNIEGKQYSIKSFLDTGNELREPITNLPCILIEENLISDVDFNSINTYHVLYSSIGYGGSLKGIKVNNIKISNNYHLYEEVDAIICPCKEKLSKECEFNALLSRGIVYKGDIYGKVSSVF
;
A
#
# COMPACT_ATOMS: atom_id res chain seq x y z
N MET A 1 -15.02 -11.17 -35.57
CA MET A 1 -14.94 -12.11 -34.43
C MET A 1 -13.62 -11.99 -33.66
N TYR A 2 -12.48 -11.82 -34.33
CA TYR A 2 -11.16 -11.63 -33.69
C TYR A 2 -11.07 -10.45 -32.71
N ILE A 3 -11.63 -9.28 -33.07
CA ILE A 3 -11.58 -8.05 -32.26
C ILE A 3 -12.32 -8.20 -30.92
N ILE A 4 -13.41 -8.97 -30.88
CA ILE A 4 -14.18 -9.19 -29.64
C ILE A 4 -13.42 -10.15 -28.72
N PHE A 5 -12.80 -11.18 -29.30
CA PHE A 5 -12.00 -12.14 -28.55
C PHE A 5 -10.72 -11.49 -27.99
N SER A 6 -10.02 -10.66 -28.78
CA SER A 6 -8.83 -9.94 -28.30
C SER A 6 -9.16 -8.98 -27.16
N ARG A 7 -10.28 -8.23 -27.27
CA ARG A 7 -10.76 -7.36 -26.19
C ARG A 7 -11.16 -8.13 -24.93
N LEU A 8 -11.73 -9.32 -25.07
CA LEU A 8 -12.07 -10.19 -23.94
C LEU A 8 -10.79 -10.68 -23.22
N VAL A 9 -9.77 -11.09 -23.98
CA VAL A 9 -8.49 -11.55 -23.44
C VAL A 9 -7.73 -10.40 -22.76
N GLU A 10 -7.69 -9.21 -23.36
CA GLU A 10 -7.12 -8.00 -22.75
C GLU A 10 -7.83 -7.66 -21.43
N TYR A 11 -9.17 -7.67 -21.41
CA TYR A 11 -9.94 -7.44 -20.19
C TYR A 11 -9.62 -8.43 -19.07
N ILE A 12 -9.51 -9.73 -19.38
CA ILE A 12 -9.15 -10.76 -18.39
C ILE A 12 -7.73 -10.52 -17.88
N ARG A 13 -6.79 -10.21 -18.79
CA ARG A 13 -5.38 -9.97 -18.44
C ARG A 13 -5.22 -8.74 -17.54
N ASP A 14 -5.91 -7.64 -17.85
CA ASP A 14 -5.88 -6.43 -17.05
C ASP A 14 -6.48 -6.67 -15.66
N LYS A 15 -7.57 -7.44 -15.57
CA LYS A 15 -8.20 -7.80 -14.30
C LYS A 15 -7.33 -8.73 -13.44
N LEU A 16 -6.58 -9.64 -14.08
CA LEU A 16 -5.58 -10.46 -13.41
C LEU A 16 -4.38 -9.61 -12.95
N PHE A 17 -3.94 -8.66 -13.76
CA PHE A 17 -2.86 -7.73 -13.43
C PHE A 17 -3.23 -6.90 -12.20
N VAL A 18 -4.40 -6.23 -12.18
CA VAL A 18 -4.87 -5.43 -11.04
C VAL A 18 -4.99 -6.26 -9.76
N ARG A 19 -5.51 -7.50 -9.84
CA ARG A 19 -5.58 -8.41 -8.69
C ARG A 19 -4.21 -8.76 -8.10
N ASN A 20 -3.17 -8.78 -8.92
CA ASN A 20 -1.81 -9.01 -8.44
C ASN A 20 -1.25 -7.81 -7.66
N PHE A 21 -1.87 -6.63 -7.75
CA PHE A 21 -1.47 -5.44 -7.00
C PHE A 21 -2.34 -5.16 -5.77
N VAL A 22 -3.34 -6.00 -5.49
CA VAL A 22 -4.11 -5.91 -4.24
C VAL A 22 -3.47 -6.82 -3.19
N PHE A 23 -3.08 -6.22 -2.07
CA PHE A 23 -2.45 -6.88 -0.94
C PHE A 23 -3.31 -6.69 0.31
N GLU A 24 -3.34 -7.68 1.19
CA GLU A 24 -3.89 -7.56 2.53
C GLU A 24 -2.75 -7.18 3.48
N ILE A 25 -2.95 -6.08 4.23
CA ILE A 25 -2.03 -5.65 5.28
C ILE A 25 -2.62 -5.92 6.65
N GLU A 26 -1.83 -6.51 7.53
CA GLU A 26 -2.17 -6.68 8.94
C GLU A 26 -1.13 -6.02 9.83
N PHE A 27 -1.60 -5.26 10.82
CA PHE A 27 -0.72 -4.58 11.76
C PHE A 27 -1.39 -4.38 13.12
N ASN A 28 -0.58 -4.04 14.12
CA ASN A 28 -1.07 -3.74 15.47
C ASN A 28 -0.67 -2.31 15.87
N ILE A 29 -1.63 -1.54 16.37
CA ILE A 29 -1.40 -0.24 17.01
C ILE A 29 -2.08 -0.27 18.36
N GLU A 30 -1.35 0.07 19.43
CA GLU A 30 -1.88 0.18 20.80
C GLU A 30 -2.65 -1.06 21.29
N GLY A 31 -2.25 -2.25 20.83
CA GLY A 31 -2.88 -3.53 21.19
C GLY A 31 -4.07 -3.91 20.32
N LYS A 32 -4.53 -3.02 19.41
CA LYS A 32 -5.59 -3.32 18.45
C LYS A 32 -5.01 -3.81 17.13
N GLN A 33 -5.57 -4.90 16.62
CA GLN A 33 -5.21 -5.45 15.31
C GLN A 33 -6.09 -4.87 14.20
N TYR A 34 -5.46 -4.52 13.09
CA TYR A 34 -6.10 -4.03 11.88
C TYR A 34 -5.78 -5.00 10.74
N SER A 35 -6.78 -5.30 9.90
CA SER A 35 -6.59 -5.94 8.60
C SER A 35 -7.27 -5.09 7.53
N ILE A 36 -6.52 -4.66 6.51
CA ILE A 36 -6.97 -3.71 5.50
C ILE A 36 -6.53 -4.17 4.11
N LYS A 37 -7.42 -4.07 3.13
CA LYS A 37 -7.07 -4.29 1.72
C LYS A 37 -6.41 -3.06 1.16
N SER A 38 -5.26 -3.26 0.54
CA SER A 38 -4.38 -2.23 0.03
C SER A 38 -4.05 -2.46 -1.43
N PHE A 39 -3.78 -1.40 -2.16
CA PHE A 39 -3.34 -1.45 -3.55
C PHE A 39 -1.90 -0.95 -3.66
N LEU A 40 -1.05 -1.70 -4.37
CA LEU A 40 0.31 -1.28 -4.68
C LEU A 40 0.30 -0.20 -5.75
N ASP A 41 0.46 1.04 -5.31
CA ASP A 41 0.63 2.19 -6.19
C ASP A 41 2.10 2.31 -6.61
N THR A 42 2.44 1.59 -7.68
CA THR A 42 3.79 1.66 -8.25
C THR A 42 4.13 3.05 -8.78
N GLY A 43 3.17 3.94 -9.01
CA GLY A 43 3.44 5.33 -9.42
C GLY A 43 3.88 6.22 -8.27
N ASN A 44 3.73 5.75 -7.02
CA ASN A 44 3.95 6.53 -5.83
C ASN A 44 5.16 6.03 -5.03
N GLU A 45 6.14 6.91 -4.85
CA GLU A 45 7.36 6.66 -4.09
C GLU A 45 7.33 7.35 -2.72
N LEU A 46 6.12 7.52 -2.16
CA LEU A 46 5.91 8.19 -0.89
C LEU A 46 6.77 7.55 0.22
N ARG A 47 7.71 8.34 0.74
CA ARG A 47 8.64 7.95 1.79
C ARG A 47 8.77 9.07 2.81
N GLU A 48 9.05 8.68 4.04
CA GLU A 48 9.35 9.63 5.10
C GLU A 48 10.79 10.17 4.90
N PRO A 49 10.99 11.49 4.87
CA PRO A 49 12.25 12.11 4.44
C PRO A 49 13.47 11.80 5.34
N ILE A 50 13.30 11.51 6.63
CA ILE A 50 14.40 11.32 7.57
C ILE A 50 14.83 9.84 7.65
N THR A 51 13.88 8.95 7.89
CA THR A 51 14.09 7.50 8.06
C THR A 51 14.08 6.74 6.75
N ASN A 52 13.62 7.37 5.65
CA ASN A 52 13.46 6.77 4.34
C ASN A 52 12.50 5.56 4.32
N LEU A 53 11.69 5.39 5.36
CA LEU A 53 10.70 4.32 5.44
C LEU A 53 9.58 4.55 4.42
N PRO A 54 9.06 3.48 3.79
CA PRO A 54 7.92 3.59 2.91
C PRO A 54 6.68 4.06 3.69
N CYS A 55 5.79 4.76 3.00
CA CYS A 55 4.52 5.20 3.56
C CYS A 55 3.37 4.32 3.05
N ILE A 56 2.41 4.07 3.93
CA ILE A 56 1.14 3.42 3.64
C ILE A 56 0.04 4.45 3.92
N LEU A 57 -0.73 4.79 2.89
CA LEU A 57 -1.91 5.65 3.05
C LEU A 57 -3.10 4.76 3.36
N ILE A 58 -3.87 5.10 4.38
CA ILE A 58 -5.06 4.34 4.79
C ILE A 58 -6.21 5.32 4.98
N GLU A 59 -7.40 4.97 4.51
CA GLU A 59 -8.59 5.79 4.73
C GLU A 59 -8.84 6.03 6.23
N GLU A 60 -9.03 7.29 6.63
CA GLU A 60 -9.05 7.72 8.03
C GLU A 60 -10.19 7.08 8.83
N ASN A 61 -11.29 6.72 8.17
CA ASN A 61 -12.44 6.05 8.77
C ASN A 61 -12.11 4.65 9.31
N LEU A 62 -11.06 3.99 8.81
CA LEU A 62 -10.64 2.66 9.27
C LEU A 62 -9.71 2.70 10.48
N ILE A 63 -9.09 3.86 10.74
CA ILE A 63 -8.10 4.08 11.78
C ILE A 63 -8.43 5.32 12.61
N SER A 64 -9.72 5.66 12.72
CA SER A 64 -10.19 6.87 13.38
C SER A 64 -9.90 6.90 14.87
N ASP A 65 -9.61 5.74 15.46
CA ASP A 65 -9.27 5.56 16.86
C ASP A 65 -7.77 5.73 17.16
N VAL A 66 -6.94 5.90 16.13
CA VAL A 66 -5.50 6.11 16.28
C VAL A 66 -5.19 7.60 16.45
N ASP A 67 -4.41 7.95 17.47
CA ASP A 67 -4.02 9.35 17.72
C ASP A 67 -2.80 9.80 16.88
N PHE A 68 -3.10 10.42 15.73
CA PHE A 68 -2.12 11.07 14.86
C PHE A 68 -1.73 12.49 15.27
N ASN A 69 -2.14 12.98 16.44
CA ASN A 69 -1.74 14.28 16.98
C ASN A 69 -0.70 14.20 18.10
N SER A 70 -0.28 12.99 18.47
CA SER A 70 0.75 12.75 19.47
C SER A 70 2.17 13.19 19.03
N ILE A 71 3.07 13.30 20.00
CA ILE A 71 4.46 13.80 19.85
C ILE A 71 5.32 12.92 18.93
N ASN A 72 4.95 11.65 18.70
CA ASN A 72 5.72 10.69 17.90
C ASN A 72 5.21 10.55 16.45
N THR A 73 4.78 11.66 15.85
CA THR A 73 4.27 11.68 14.48
C THR A 73 5.34 12.12 13.50
N TYR A 74 5.41 11.41 12.37
CA TYR A 74 6.34 11.67 11.27
C TYR A 74 5.65 12.56 10.24
N HIS A 75 6.39 13.51 9.68
CA HIS A 75 5.91 14.37 8.60
C HIS A 75 6.36 13.84 7.25
N VAL A 76 5.40 13.43 6.43
CA VAL A 76 5.63 12.91 5.08
C VAL A 76 5.20 13.98 4.08
N LEU A 77 6.10 14.35 3.17
CA LEU A 77 5.79 15.29 2.10
C LEU A 77 4.91 14.58 1.07
N TYR A 78 3.68 15.05 0.91
CA TYR A 78 2.75 14.53 -0.08
C TYR A 78 2.52 15.59 -1.15
N SER A 79 3.05 15.32 -2.35
CA SER A 79 2.89 16.16 -3.53
C SER A 79 2.20 15.35 -4.62
N SER A 80 0.89 15.16 -4.49
CA SER A 80 0.06 14.64 -5.57
C SER A 80 -0.57 15.83 -6.28
N ILE A 81 -0.69 15.75 -7.61
CA ILE A 81 -1.12 16.84 -8.51
C ILE A 81 -2.33 17.60 -7.94
N GLY A 82 -2.09 18.76 -7.32
CA GLY A 82 -3.12 19.63 -6.73
C GLY A 82 -3.09 19.79 -5.20
N TYR A 83 -2.36 18.97 -4.45
CA TYR A 83 -2.21 19.09 -3.00
C TYR A 83 -0.73 19.17 -2.61
N GLY A 84 -0.32 20.32 -2.08
CA GLY A 84 0.96 20.48 -1.39
C GLY A 84 0.71 20.52 0.11
N GLY A 85 1.27 19.56 0.87
CA GLY A 85 1.16 19.55 2.32
C GLY A 85 2.04 18.49 3.00
N SER A 86 2.15 18.58 4.32
CA SER A 86 2.74 17.52 5.14
C SER A 86 1.64 16.61 5.68
N LEU A 87 1.69 15.32 5.36
CA LEU A 87 0.90 14.30 6.02
C LEU A 87 1.57 13.91 7.34
N LYS A 88 0.79 13.77 8.41
CA LYS A 88 1.28 13.15 9.64
C LYS A 88 1.09 11.65 9.54
N GLY A 89 2.07 10.89 10.02
CA GLY A 89 1.95 9.44 10.12
C GLY A 89 2.60 8.91 11.38
N ILE A 90 2.33 7.64 11.69
CA ILE A 90 2.96 6.93 12.80
C ILE A 90 3.82 5.81 12.25
N LYS A 91 4.94 5.53 12.91
CA LYS A 91 5.76 4.37 12.58
C LYS A 91 5.12 3.11 13.17
N VAL A 92 4.90 2.13 12.32
CA VAL A 92 4.43 0.80 12.71
C VAL A 92 5.44 -0.23 12.24
N ASN A 93 5.80 -1.15 13.14
CA ASN A 93 6.75 -2.21 12.87
C ASN A 93 6.02 -3.52 12.60
N ASN A 94 6.68 -4.44 11.90
CA ASN A 94 6.16 -5.79 11.65
C ASN A 94 4.78 -5.81 10.97
N ILE A 95 4.54 -4.88 10.04
CA ILE A 95 3.33 -4.89 9.20
C ILE A 95 3.44 -6.11 8.28
N LYS A 96 2.46 -7.00 8.41
CA LYS A 96 2.35 -8.20 7.60
C LYS A 96 1.68 -7.83 6.28
N ILE A 97 2.32 -8.16 5.17
CA ILE A 97 1.78 -7.91 3.84
C ILE A 97 1.66 -9.23 3.13
N SER A 98 0.46 -9.55 2.64
CA SER A 98 0.19 -10.79 1.94
C SER A 98 -0.64 -10.54 0.69
N ASN A 99 -0.49 -11.41 -0.29
CA ASN A 99 -1.37 -11.48 -1.46
C ASN A 99 -1.75 -12.94 -1.66
N ASN A 100 -2.87 -13.20 -2.35
CA ASN A 100 -3.34 -14.53 -2.73
C ASN A 100 -2.28 -15.38 -3.46
N TYR A 101 -1.23 -14.76 -4.00
CA TYR A 101 -0.17 -15.42 -4.78
C TYR A 101 1.22 -15.39 -4.12
N HIS A 102 1.43 -14.63 -3.03
CA HIS A 102 2.74 -14.42 -2.43
C HIS A 102 2.73 -14.71 -0.92
N LEU A 103 3.80 -15.34 -0.42
CA LEU A 103 4.03 -15.54 1.01
C LEU A 103 4.18 -14.20 1.74
N TYR A 104 3.79 -14.18 3.00
CA TYR A 104 3.78 -12.98 3.82
C TYR A 104 5.18 -12.34 3.95
N GLU A 105 5.22 -11.01 3.93
CA GLU A 105 6.41 -10.22 4.25
C GLU A 105 6.14 -9.35 5.47
N GLU A 106 7.15 -9.17 6.33
CA GLU A 106 7.11 -8.16 7.39
C GLU A 106 7.91 -6.93 6.99
N VAL A 107 7.28 -5.78 7.07
CA VAL A 107 7.91 -4.50 6.80
C VAL A 107 7.62 -3.50 7.91
N ASP A 108 8.58 -2.60 8.12
CA ASP A 108 8.36 -1.40 8.91
C ASP A 108 7.97 -0.27 7.95
N ALA A 109 6.90 0.46 8.27
CA ALA A 109 6.40 1.53 7.43
C ALA A 109 5.80 2.67 8.27
N ILE A 110 5.59 3.81 7.63
CA ILE A 110 4.82 4.92 8.20
C ILE A 110 3.37 4.81 7.74
N ILE A 111 2.43 4.69 8.67
CA ILE A 111 0.99 4.71 8.39
C ILE A 111 0.51 6.16 8.44
N CYS A 112 -0.12 6.61 7.35
CA CYS A 112 -0.65 7.96 7.18
C CYS A 112 -2.17 7.89 6.95
N PRO A 113 -2.99 8.64 7.71
CA PRO A 113 -4.41 8.73 7.46
C PRO A 113 -4.70 9.59 6.22
N CYS A 114 -5.64 9.12 5.41
CA CYS A 114 -6.13 9.78 4.21
C CYS A 114 -7.61 10.11 4.37
N LYS A 115 -7.97 11.39 4.19
CA LYS A 115 -9.36 11.87 4.24
C LYS A 115 -10.19 11.45 3.04
N GLU A 116 -9.53 11.15 1.93
CA GLU A 116 -10.20 10.84 0.67
C GLU A 116 -10.44 9.34 0.55
N LYS A 117 -11.51 9.01 -0.19
CA LYS A 117 -11.79 7.63 -0.56
C LYS A 117 -10.81 7.19 -1.66
N LEU A 118 -10.00 6.18 -1.36
CA LEU A 118 -8.91 5.72 -2.21
C LEU A 118 -9.42 4.84 -3.36
N SER A 119 -10.46 4.04 -3.13
CA SER A 119 -11.11 3.23 -4.17
C SER A 119 -12.56 3.66 -4.38
N LYS A 120 -12.89 4.11 -5.60
CA LYS A 120 -14.28 4.46 -5.96
C LYS A 120 -15.20 3.25 -5.81
N GLU A 121 -14.73 2.09 -6.25
CA GLU A 121 -15.43 0.80 -6.25
C GLU A 121 -15.27 0.00 -4.93
N CYS A 122 -14.65 0.59 -3.90
CA CYS A 122 -14.38 -0.07 -2.60
C CYS A 122 -13.54 -1.36 -2.70
N GLU A 123 -12.69 -1.51 -3.73
CA GLU A 123 -11.85 -2.70 -3.90
C GLU A 123 -10.66 -2.74 -2.91
N PHE A 124 -10.23 -1.56 -2.44
CA PHE A 124 -9.16 -1.36 -1.46
C PHE A 124 -9.42 -0.06 -0.67
N ASN A 125 -8.83 0.04 0.51
CA ASN A 125 -8.95 1.19 1.41
C ASN A 125 -7.57 1.70 1.88
N ALA A 126 -6.50 1.22 1.25
CA ALA A 126 -5.15 1.64 1.51
C ALA A 126 -4.31 1.66 0.22
N LEU A 127 -3.28 2.50 0.18
CA LEU A 127 -2.26 2.52 -0.86
C LEU A 127 -0.90 2.18 -0.27
N LEU A 128 -0.24 1.18 -0.87
CA LEU A 128 1.14 0.82 -0.60
C LEU A 128 2.03 1.58 -1.57
N SER A 129 3.00 2.34 -1.04
CA SER A 129 4.06 2.90 -1.87
C SER A 129 4.95 1.79 -2.46
N ARG A 130 5.52 2.03 -3.65
CA ARG A 130 6.45 1.09 -4.30
C ARG A 130 7.59 0.64 -3.39
N GLY A 131 7.99 1.49 -2.44
CA GLY A 131 9.09 1.22 -1.53
C GLY A 131 8.92 0.01 -0.61
N ILE A 132 7.71 -0.55 -0.55
CA ILE A 132 7.36 -1.72 0.25
C ILE A 132 7.79 -3.03 -0.42
N VAL A 133 7.64 -3.13 -1.74
CA VAL A 133 7.84 -4.38 -2.50
C VAL A 133 9.31 -4.67 -2.80
N TYR A 134 10.19 -3.66 -2.72
CA TYR A 134 11.62 -3.81 -3.03
C TYR A 134 12.44 -4.64 -2.02
N LYS A 135 11.86 -5.05 -0.88
CA LYS A 135 12.54 -6.00 0.02
C LYS A 135 12.39 -7.47 -0.40
N GLY A 136 11.31 -7.81 -1.14
CA GLY A 136 11.08 -9.16 -1.66
C GLY A 136 11.89 -9.51 -2.93
N ASP A 137 12.21 -8.51 -3.75
CA ASP A 137 12.91 -8.71 -5.02
C ASP A 137 14.41 -9.07 -4.88
N ILE A 138 14.98 -8.97 -3.67
CA ILE A 138 16.32 -9.51 -3.39
C ILE A 138 16.28 -11.06 -3.27
N TYR A 139 15.11 -11.67 -3.06
CA TYR A 139 14.91 -13.12 -3.08
C TYR A 139 14.15 -13.65 -4.31
N GLY A 140 13.51 -12.77 -5.09
CA GLY A 140 12.94 -13.09 -6.42
C GLY A 140 13.98 -13.37 -7.51
N LYS A 141 15.27 -13.15 -7.24
CA LYS A 141 16.37 -13.52 -8.13
C LYS A 141 16.74 -15.02 -8.01
N VAL A 142 15.74 -15.89 -8.05
CA VAL A 142 15.88 -17.35 -8.31
C VAL A 142 14.63 -17.89 -9.02
N SER A 143 14.33 -17.35 -10.20
CA SER A 143 13.73 -18.15 -11.28
C SER A 143 14.02 -17.52 -12.65
N SER A 144 15.27 -17.10 -12.83
CA SER A 144 15.87 -16.91 -14.15
C SER A 144 16.74 -18.12 -14.48
N VAL A 145 16.13 -19.31 -14.60
CA VAL A 145 16.63 -20.53 -15.28
C VAL A 145 15.35 -21.41 -15.38
N PHE A 146 14.76 -21.77 -16.52
CA PHE A 146 15.27 -22.26 -17.81
C PHE A 146 14.34 -21.82 -18.95
#